data_AF-A0AB34TAD9-F1
#
_entry.id   AF-A0AB34TAD9-F1
#
_cell.length_a   1.000
_cell.length_b   1.000
_cell.length_c   1.000
_cell.angle_alpha   90.00
_cell.angle_beta   90.00
_cell.angle_gamma   90.00
#
_symmetry.space_group_name_H-M   'P 1'
#
loop_
_entity.id
_entity.type
_entity.pdbx_description
1 polymer ?
#
loop_
_entity_poly.entity_id
_entity_poly.type
_entity_poly.pdbx_seq_one_letter_code
_entity_poly.pdbx_strand_id
1 'polypeptide(L)'
;MGSITDWSKYPRIARIANAAAADVGRGSETLMTYVRGDLFRAARHLALGTEQPRRARRENRRKTKRPARALVVTGFYIPQAQQPAAETDGPLGALFRHGRPAERLRQALGNPS
;
A
#
# COMPACT_ATOMS: atom_id res chain seq x y z
N MET A 1 -10.43 7.55 -18.59
CA MET A 1 -9.51 7.63 -17.43
C MET A 1 -8.38 6.63 -17.62
N GLY A 2 -7.13 7.11 -17.76
CA GLY A 2 -5.97 6.25 -18.06
C GLY A 2 -5.58 5.33 -16.90
N SER A 3 -5.29 4.07 -17.23
CA SER A 3 -4.86 3.03 -16.29
C SER A 3 -3.53 3.40 -15.62
N ILE A 4 -3.36 3.08 -14.32
CA ILE A 4 -2.10 3.30 -13.58
C ILE A 4 -0.91 2.47 -14.14
N THR A 5 -1.21 1.60 -15.10
CA THR A 5 -0.25 0.82 -15.88
C THR A 5 0.40 1.61 -17.02
N ASP A 6 -0.11 2.81 -17.30
CA ASP A 6 0.41 3.71 -18.32
C ASP A 6 1.66 4.44 -17.80
N TRP A 7 2.71 4.46 -18.63
CA TRP A 7 3.94 5.19 -18.37
C TRP A 7 3.74 6.71 -18.28
N SER A 8 2.67 7.25 -18.86
CA SER A 8 2.28 8.66 -18.67
C SER A 8 2.06 9.04 -17.20
N LYS A 9 1.82 8.06 -16.31
CA LYS A 9 1.64 8.27 -14.86
C LYS A 9 2.96 8.31 -14.08
N TYR A 10 4.08 7.94 -14.69
CA TYR A 10 5.38 7.88 -14.04
C TYR A 10 5.79 9.20 -13.37
N PRO A 11 5.72 10.38 -14.02
CA PRO A 11 6.16 11.63 -13.39
C PRO A 11 5.36 11.97 -12.12
N ARG A 12 4.06 11.70 -12.13
CA ARG A 12 3.19 11.94 -10.96
C ARG A 12 3.53 11.00 -9.81
N ILE A 13 3.76 9.72 -10.09
CA ILE A 13 4.12 8.74 -9.06
C ILE A 13 5.55 8.99 -8.54
N ALA A 14 6.48 9.40 -9.39
CA ALA A 14 7.82 9.81 -9.00
C ALA A 14 7.79 11.01 -8.03
N ARG A 15 6.91 11.99 -8.25
CA ARG A 15 6.73 13.12 -7.32
C ARG A 15 6.24 12.67 -5.94
N ILE A 16 5.33 11.70 -5.88
CA ILE A 16 4.86 11.11 -4.61
C ILE A 16 6.01 10.37 -3.93
N ALA A 17 6.78 9.58 -4.68
CA ALA A 17 7.93 8.86 -4.14
C ALA A 17 8.97 9.83 -3.54
N ASN A 18 9.26 10.95 -4.21
CA ASN A 18 10.19 11.95 -3.71
C ASN A 18 9.68 12.64 -2.44
N ALA A 19 8.37 12.91 -2.34
CA ALA A 19 7.78 13.48 -1.14
C ALA A 19 7.85 12.49 0.04
N ALA A 20 7.49 11.22 -0.19
CA ALA A 20 7.59 10.17 0.82
C ALA A 20 9.04 9.91 1.27
N ALA A 21 9.99 10.01 0.34
CA ALA A 21 11.42 9.87 0.61
C ALA A 21 12.03 11.06 1.38
N ALA A 22 11.34 12.20 1.43
CA ALA A 22 11.76 13.35 2.24
C ALA A 22 11.26 13.26 3.69
N ASP A 23 10.19 12.49 3.94
CA ASP A 23 9.63 12.22 5.26
C ASP A 23 10.25 10.94 5.85
N VAL A 24 11.57 10.96 5.95
CA VAL A 24 12.35 9.86 6.51
C VAL A 24 13.08 10.34 7.75
N GLY A 25 13.07 9.51 8.78
CA GLY A 25 13.84 9.72 10.00
C GLY A 25 14.68 8.49 10.32
N ARG A 26 15.38 8.55 11.46
CA ARG A 26 16.14 7.43 12.03
C ARG A 26 17.28 6.90 11.12
N GLY A 27 17.85 7.72 10.24
CA GLY A 27 19.03 7.38 9.44
C GLY A 27 18.76 6.65 8.12
N SER A 28 17.51 6.67 7.63
CA SER A 28 17.08 5.96 6.42
C SER A 28 17.17 6.80 5.14
N GLU A 29 17.64 8.05 5.22
CA GLU A 29 17.79 9.00 4.11
C GLU A 29 18.64 8.43 2.98
N THR A 30 19.74 7.75 3.34
CA THR A 30 20.66 7.15 2.37
C THR A 30 20.04 5.95 1.65
N LEU A 31 19.14 5.20 2.32
CA LEU A 31 18.42 4.08 1.74
C LEU A 31 17.43 4.55 0.65
N MET A 32 16.88 5.76 0.78
CA MET A 32 15.94 6.31 -0.19
C MET A 32 16.52 6.48 -1.60
N THR A 33 17.84 6.65 -1.70
CA THR A 33 18.53 6.73 -3.00
C THR A 33 18.38 5.44 -3.81
N TYR A 34 18.42 4.29 -3.14
CA TYR A 34 18.39 2.97 -3.78
C TYR A 34 16.99 2.53 -4.24
N VAL A 35 15.93 3.06 -3.62
CA VAL A 35 14.53 2.68 -3.91
C VAL A 35 13.83 3.62 -4.90
N ARG A 36 14.57 4.55 -5.52
CA ARG A 36 14.01 5.49 -6.51
C ARG A 36 13.36 4.73 -7.67
N GLY A 37 12.08 4.99 -7.88
CA GLY A 37 11.28 4.41 -8.98
C GLY A 37 10.54 3.11 -8.61
N ASP A 38 10.83 2.50 -7.47
CA ASP A 38 10.15 1.25 -7.06
C ASP A 38 8.68 1.46 -6.72
N LEU A 39 8.28 2.66 -6.26
CA LEU A 39 6.88 2.97 -6.03
C LEU A 39 6.03 2.81 -7.29
N PHE A 40 6.55 3.21 -8.46
CA PHE A 40 5.85 3.04 -9.74
C PHE A 40 5.70 1.56 -10.11
N ARG A 41 6.76 0.77 -9.91
CA ARG A 41 6.75 -0.68 -10.16
C ARG A 41 5.78 -1.40 -9.23
N ALA A 42 5.80 -1.09 -7.94
CA ALA A 42 4.90 -1.65 -6.94
C ALA A 42 3.43 -1.29 -7.22
N ALA A 43 3.14 -0.03 -7.55
CA ALA A 43 1.79 0.42 -7.90
C ALA A 43 1.25 -0.32 -9.14
N ARG A 44 2.11 -0.53 -10.15
CA ARG A 44 1.76 -1.31 -11.35
C ARG A 44 1.52 -2.78 -11.03
N HIS A 45 2.38 -3.40 -10.23
CA HIS A 45 2.23 -4.79 -9.82
C HIS A 45 0.91 -5.00 -9.08
N LEU A 46 0.58 -4.09 -8.16
CA LEU A 46 -0.68 -4.12 -7.42
C LEU A 46 -1.90 -3.95 -8.33
N ALA A 47 -1.83 -3.06 -9.31
CA ALA A 47 -2.94 -2.75 -10.22
C ALA A 47 -3.17 -3.80 -11.32
N LEU A 48 -2.09 -4.43 -11.80
CA LEU A 48 -2.17 -5.47 -12.83
C LEU A 48 -2.68 -6.80 -12.29
N GLY A 49 -2.59 -6.99 -10.98
CA GLY A 49 -3.10 -8.15 -10.28
C GLY A 49 -2.59 -9.47 -10.87
N THR A 50 -1.38 -9.88 -10.48
CA THR A 50 -0.80 -11.16 -10.89
C THR A 50 -1.44 -12.31 -10.10
N GLU A 51 -2.73 -12.57 -10.29
CA GLU A 51 -3.21 -13.93 -10.05
C GLU A 51 -2.61 -14.81 -11.17
N GLN A 52 -1.56 -15.56 -10.84
CA GLN A 52 -1.30 -16.79 -11.59
C GLN A 52 -2.57 -17.62 -11.48
N PRO A 53 -3.16 -18.10 -12.60
CA PRO A 53 -4.38 -18.87 -12.56
C PRO A 53 -4.10 -20.19 -11.83
N ARG A 54 -4.31 -20.22 -10.52
CA ARG A 54 -4.35 -21.47 -9.76
C ARG A 54 -5.59 -22.21 -10.24
N ARG A 55 -5.38 -23.08 -11.23
CA ARG A 55 -6.38 -23.98 -11.82
C ARG A 55 -7.63 -23.23 -12.29
N ALA A 56 -7.50 -22.45 -13.36
CA ALA A 56 -8.66 -22.17 -14.20
C ALA A 56 -9.16 -23.52 -14.76
N ARG A 57 -10.09 -24.15 -14.03
CA ARG A 57 -10.95 -25.21 -14.56
C ARG A 57 -11.46 -24.68 -15.89
N ARG A 58 -11.21 -25.47 -16.93
CA ARG A 58 -11.36 -25.16 -18.34
C ARG A 58 -12.84 -24.95 -18.69
N GLU A 59 -13.47 -23.88 -18.22
CA GLU A 59 -14.82 -23.51 -18.64
C GLU A 59 -15.08 -22.03 -18.37
N ASN A 60 -15.41 -21.29 -19.43
CA ASN A 60 -15.83 -19.89 -19.41
C ASN A 60 -14.79 -18.84 -18.98
N ARG A 61 -13.79 -18.66 -19.85
CA ARG A 61 -12.83 -17.54 -19.85
C ARG A 61 -13.50 -16.21 -20.23
N ARG A 62 -14.55 -15.78 -19.50
CA ARG A 62 -14.87 -14.35 -19.43
C ARG A 62 -13.72 -13.71 -18.65
N LYS A 63 -12.98 -12.79 -19.29
CA LYS A 63 -11.97 -11.93 -18.65
C LYS A 63 -12.64 -11.03 -17.61
N THR A 64 -13.15 -11.59 -16.52
CA THR A 64 -13.56 -10.81 -15.36
C THR A 64 -12.25 -10.40 -14.67
N LYS A 65 -11.80 -9.18 -14.97
CA LYS A 65 -10.68 -8.50 -14.29
C LYS A 65 -11.03 -8.35 -12.81
N ARG A 66 -10.92 -9.41 -12.02
CA ARG A 66 -10.96 -9.28 -10.57
C ARG A 66 -9.62 -8.69 -10.13
N PRO A 67 -9.60 -7.60 -9.34
CA PRO A 67 -8.37 -7.06 -8.80
C PRO A 67 -7.69 -8.14 -7.95
N ALA A 68 -6.36 -8.19 -7.95
CA ALA A 68 -5.65 -9.16 -7.13
C ALA A 68 -6.04 -9.02 -5.67
N ARG A 69 -6.28 -10.17 -5.04
CA ARG A 69 -6.40 -10.24 -3.58
C ARG A 69 -5.02 -9.96 -3.00
N ALA A 70 -4.94 -8.98 -2.09
CA ALA A 70 -3.71 -8.74 -1.33
C ALA A 70 -4.01 -8.84 0.16
N LEU A 71 -3.09 -9.46 0.88
CA LEU A 71 -3.01 -9.42 2.32
C LEU A 71 -2.04 -8.30 2.70
N VAL A 72 -2.46 -7.40 3.59
CA VAL A 72 -1.59 -6.38 4.18
C VAL A 72 -1.26 -6.82 5.59
N VAL A 73 0.02 -6.97 5.89
CA VAL A 73 0.53 -7.31 7.22
C VAL A 73 1.31 -6.11 7.74
N THR A 74 1.02 -5.70 8.97
CA THR A 74 1.64 -4.54 9.62
C THR A 74 1.59 -4.71 11.13
N GLY A 75 2.29 -3.84 11.87
CA GLY A 75 2.49 -3.92 13.32
C GLY A 75 3.94 -4.19 13.65
N PHE A 76 4.63 -3.17 14.14
CA PHE A 76 5.99 -3.30 14.68
C PHE A 76 5.91 -3.27 16.21
N TYR A 77 6.40 -4.30 16.89
CA TYR A 77 6.30 -4.36 18.35
C TYR A 77 7.36 -3.49 19.02
N ILE A 78 6.95 -2.60 19.94
CA ILE A 78 7.85 -1.73 20.70
C ILE A 78 7.96 -2.30 22.13
N PRO A 79 9.06 -3.01 22.45
CA PRO A 79 9.20 -3.67 23.76
C PRO A 79 9.43 -2.70 24.92
N GLN A 80 9.98 -1.51 24.64
CA GLN A 80 10.37 -0.51 25.66
C GLN A 80 9.33 0.61 25.85
N ALA A 81 8.15 0.49 25.23
CA ALA A 81 7.05 1.42 25.50
C ALA A 81 6.55 1.25 26.94
N GLN A 82 5.92 2.30 27.50
CA GLN A 82 5.38 2.27 28.87
C GLN A 82 4.46 1.07 29.12
N GLN A 83 3.76 0.62 28.08
CA GLN A 83 3.21 -0.73 27.95
C GLN A 83 3.65 -1.28 26.60
N PRO A 84 4.14 -2.53 26.52
CA PRO A 84 4.53 -3.10 25.24
C PRO A 84 3.36 -3.08 24.25
N ALA A 85 3.57 -2.44 23.11
CA ALA A 85 2.50 -2.09 22.17
C ALA A 85 3.00 -2.15 20.73
N ALA A 86 2.05 -2.18 19.79
CA ALA A 86 2.36 -2.01 18.38
C ALA A 86 2.65 -0.53 18.05
N GLU A 87 3.63 -0.27 17.19
CA GLU A 87 3.92 1.03 16.62
C GLU A 87 2.72 1.52 15.80
N THR A 88 2.51 2.83 15.82
CA THR A 88 1.41 3.48 15.08
C THR A 88 1.71 3.60 13.58
N ASP A 89 2.98 3.53 13.21
CA ASP A 89 3.43 3.50 11.82
C ASP A 89 3.14 2.13 11.19
N GLY A 90 2.47 2.14 10.05
CA GLY A 90 1.99 0.95 9.34
C GLY A 90 0.47 0.71 9.41
N PRO A 91 -0.16 0.55 10.60
CA PRO A 91 -1.61 0.35 10.72
C PRO A 91 -2.45 1.39 9.97
N LEU A 92 -2.06 2.67 10.02
CA LEU A 92 -2.76 3.73 9.29
C LEU A 92 -2.67 3.52 7.78
N GLY A 93 -1.47 3.29 7.23
CA GLY A 93 -1.25 3.04 5.81
C GLY A 93 -2.05 1.83 5.29
N ALA A 94 -2.20 0.79 6.11
CA ALA A 94 -3.01 -0.38 5.78
C ALA A 94 -4.50 -0.07 5.65
N LEU A 95 -5.05 0.82 6.50
CA LEU A 95 -6.45 1.24 6.45
C LEU A 95 -6.76 2.11 5.23
N PHE A 96 -5.88 3.06 4.90
CA PHE A 96 -6.09 4.00 3.78
C PHE A 96 -6.16 3.31 2.41
N ARG A 97 -5.66 2.08 2.28
CA ARG A 97 -5.79 1.26 1.06
C ARG A 97 -7.25 1.00 0.64
N HIS A 98 -8.20 1.11 1.56
CA HIS A 98 -9.61 0.75 1.33
C HIS A 98 -10.56 1.96 1.28
N GLY A 99 -10.22 3.02 0.54
CA GLY A 99 -11.18 3.95 -0.12
C GLY A 99 -12.27 4.68 0.69
N ARG A 100 -12.41 4.46 2.00
CA ARG A 100 -13.31 5.19 2.92
C ARG A 100 -12.62 5.44 4.26
N PRO A 101 -11.50 6.21 4.25
CA PRO A 101 -10.65 6.33 5.41
C PRO A 101 -11.30 7.04 6.60
N ALA A 102 -12.09 8.10 6.36
CA ALA A 102 -12.69 8.89 7.43
C ALA A 102 -13.76 8.12 8.24
N GLU A 103 -14.60 7.32 7.57
CA GLU A 103 -15.63 6.52 8.24
C GLU A 103 -15.04 5.36 9.05
N ARG A 104 -13.97 4.75 8.54
CA ARG A 104 -13.32 3.61 9.21
C ARG A 104 -12.42 4.03 10.37
N LEU A 105 -11.74 5.18 10.27
CA LEU A 105 -11.03 5.78 11.41
C LEU A 105 -11.99 6.11 12.55
N ARG A 106 -13.18 6.65 12.25
CA ARG A 106 -14.24 6.87 13.26
C ARG A 106 -14.75 5.58 13.90
N GLN A 107 -14.93 4.51 13.12
CA GLN A 107 -15.33 3.20 13.66
C GLN A 107 -14.20 2.51 14.46
N ALA A 108 -12.95 2.66 14.04
CA ALA A 108 -11.80 2.01 14.69
C ALA A 108 -11.35 2.70 15.98
N LEU A 109 -11.54 4.02 16.08
CA LEU A 109 -11.14 4.79 17.26
C LEU A 109 -12.20 4.82 18.37
N GLY A 110 -13.42 4.34 18.09
CA GLY A 110 -14.55 4.41 19.02
C GLY A 110 -14.98 5.86 19.27
N ASN A 111 -16.24 6.19 19.05
CA ASN A 111 -16.76 7.48 19.51
C ASN A 111 -16.60 7.54 21.04
N PRO A 112 -15.91 8.52 21.63
CA PRO A 112 -16.17 8.86 23.02
C PRO A 112 -17.58 9.43 23.06
N SER A 113 -18.40 8.84 23.92
CA SER A 113 -19.69 9.41 24.31
C SER A 113 -19.48 10.66 25.15
#